data_AF-A0AAP3DM56-F1
#
_entry.id   AF-A0AAP3DM56-F1
#
_cell.length_a   1.000
_cell.length_b   1.000
_cell.length_c   1.000
_cell.angle_alpha   90.00
_cell.angle_beta   90.00
_cell.angle_gamma   90.00
#
_symmetry.space_group_name_H-M   'P 1'
#
loop_
_entity.id
_entity.type
_entity.pdbx_description
1 polymer ?
#
loop_
_entity_poly.entity_id
_entity_poly.type
_entity_poly.pdbx_seq_one_letter_code
_entity_poly.pdbx_strand_id
1 'polypeptide(L)'
;MKPKKRNITTKMKVVGNITERTFHMELEKEENKREIKTMIENESNKQMATLIKKLQRHQVDPIGLGLYVRAYHYNKWKAINKPWTDIFAKSSIRFTLHVEIKNIGVVK
;
A
#
# COMPACT_ATOMS: atom_id res chain seq x y z
N MET A 1 17.35 5.22 25.99
CA MET A 1 17.06 5.82 24.67
C MET A 1 15.93 5.06 23.99
N LYS A 2 14.86 5.72 23.53
CA LYS A 2 13.80 5.05 22.75
C LYS A 2 14.36 4.68 21.35
N PRO A 3 14.10 3.48 20.82
CA PRO A 3 14.63 3.08 19.52
C PRO A 3 14.06 3.97 18.40
N LYS A 4 14.93 4.51 17.55
CA LYS A 4 14.56 5.32 16.37
C LYS A 4 13.73 4.47 15.41
N LYS A 5 12.42 4.71 15.33
CA LYS A 5 11.51 4.04 14.39
C LYS A 5 11.89 4.41 12.95
N ARG A 6 12.02 3.40 12.08
CA ARG A 6 12.32 3.61 10.65
C ARG A 6 11.04 3.81 9.87
N ASN A 7 11.05 4.73 8.92
CA ASN A 7 9.90 5.02 8.07
C ASN A 7 10.14 4.46 6.67
N ILE A 8 9.21 3.65 6.18
CA ILE A 8 9.19 3.14 4.81
C ILE A 8 7.87 3.61 4.20
N THR A 9 7.93 4.33 3.09
CA THR A 9 6.76 4.82 2.38
C THR A 9 6.77 4.28 0.96
N THR A 10 5.70 3.59 0.58
CA THR A 10 5.52 3.02 -0.76
C THR A 10 4.30 3.66 -1.41
N LYS A 11 4.46 4.13 -2.66
CA LYS A 11 3.35 4.63 -3.48
C LYS A 11 3.02 3.60 -4.56
N MET A 12 1.74 3.32 -4.74
CA MET A 12 1.24 2.38 -5.74
C MET A 12 0.22 3.08 -6.61
N LYS A 13 0.32 2.92 -7.93
CA LYS A 13 -0.72 3.33 -8.87
C LYS A 13 -1.44 2.09 -9.36
N VAL A 14 -2.76 2.04 -9.20
CA VAL A 14 -3.61 0.97 -9.70
C VAL A 14 -4.58 1.57 -10.70
N VAL A 15 -4.60 1.00 -11.90
CA VAL A 15 -5.53 1.38 -12.97
C VAL A 15 -6.50 0.22 -13.14
N GLY A 16 -7.80 0.51 -13.10
CA GLY A 16 -8.85 -0.51 -13.18
C GLY A 16 -10.06 -0.05 -13.97
N ASN A 17 -10.96 -0.99 -14.23
CA ASN A 17 -12.27 -0.72 -14.84
C ASN A 17 -13.37 -1.11 -13.84
N ILE A 18 -14.48 -0.38 -13.86
CA ILE A 18 -15.70 -0.78 -13.15
C ILE A 18 -16.62 -1.47 -14.16
N THR A 19 -16.76 -2.79 -14.07
CA THR A 19 -17.58 -3.57 -15.01
C THR A 19 -19.05 -3.58 -14.60
N GLU A 20 -19.33 -3.76 -13.31
CA GLU A 20 -20.67 -3.91 -12.75
C GLU A 20 -20.78 -3.18 -11.41
N ARG A 21 -22.02 -2.82 -11.03
CA ARG A 21 -22.34 -2.25 -9.71
C ARG A 21 -23.69 -2.76 -9.23
N THR A 22 -23.80 -3.03 -7.94
CA THR A 22 -25.05 -3.46 -7.28
C THR A 22 -25.74 -2.32 -6.52
N PHE A 23 -25.22 -1.09 -6.64
CA PHE A 23 -25.69 0.11 -5.96
C PHE A 23 -26.09 1.20 -6.95
N HIS A 24 -26.95 2.11 -6.51
CA HIS A 24 -27.35 3.27 -7.30
C HIS A 24 -26.37 4.43 -7.09
N MET A 25 -25.54 4.68 -8.09
CA MET A 25 -24.63 5.84 -8.14
C MET A 25 -24.37 6.19 -9.61
N GLU A 26 -24.53 7.45 -9.98
CA GLU A 26 -24.35 7.92 -11.35
C GLU A 26 -22.86 8.21 -11.61
N LEU A 27 -22.12 7.16 -11.96
CA LEU A 27 -20.67 7.23 -12.17
C LEU A 27 -20.24 8.05 -13.41
N GLU A 28 -21.17 8.61 -14.19
CA GLU A 28 -20.84 9.58 -15.24
C GLU A 28 -20.48 10.95 -14.64
N LYS A 29 -21.05 11.28 -13.49
CA LYS A 29 -20.76 12.52 -12.76
C LYS A 29 -19.36 12.47 -12.14
N GLU A 30 -18.59 13.53 -12.37
CA GLU A 30 -17.22 13.64 -11.87
C GLU A 30 -17.12 13.60 -10.34
N GLU A 31 -18.12 14.11 -9.63
CA GLU A 31 -18.18 14.02 -8.15
C GLU A 31 -18.27 12.57 -7.69
N ASN A 32 -19.14 11.76 -8.30
CA ASN A 32 -19.34 10.35 -7.96
C ASN A 32 -18.12 9.51 -8.35
N LYS A 33 -17.46 9.82 -9.48
CA LYS A 33 -16.19 9.18 -9.86
C LYS A 33 -15.09 9.43 -8.82
N ARG A 34 -15.01 10.66 -8.31
CA ARG A 34 -14.05 11.01 -7.25
C ARG A 34 -14.39 10.29 -5.95
N GLU A 35 -15.67 10.27 -5.57
CA GLU A 35 -16.13 9.58 -4.37
C GLU A 35 -15.78 8.09 -4.40
N ILE A 36 -16.16 7.37 -5.46
CA ILE A 36 -15.88 5.92 -5.56
C ILE A 36 -14.38 5.64 -5.59
N LYS A 37 -13.59 6.49 -6.27
CA LYS A 37 -12.12 6.39 -6.26
C LYS A 37 -11.58 6.51 -4.84
N THR A 38 -12.02 7.53 -4.09
CA THR A 38 -11.61 7.74 -2.70
C THR A 38 -12.04 6.58 -1.80
N MET A 39 -13.23 6.02 -2.00
CA MET A 39 -13.68 4.83 -1.26
C MET A 39 -12.76 3.63 -1.50
N ILE A 40 -12.41 3.35 -2.76
CA ILE A 40 -11.50 2.24 -3.12
C ILE A 40 -10.11 2.49 -2.54
N GLU A 41 -9.56 3.69 -2.65
CA GLU A 41 -8.26 4.05 -2.09
C GLU A 41 -8.24 3.86 -0.57
N ASN A 42 -9.27 4.34 0.14
CA ASN A 42 -9.36 4.23 1.60
C ASN A 42 -9.44 2.78 2.07
N GLU A 43 -10.33 1.98 1.48
CA GLU A 43 -10.50 0.58 1.87
C GLU A 43 -9.25 -0.25 1.53
N SER A 44 -8.66 -0.02 0.36
CA SER A 44 -7.41 -0.71 -0.02
C SER A 44 -6.24 -0.34 0.90
N ASN A 45 -6.11 0.95 1.26
CA ASN A 45 -5.08 1.39 2.22
C ASN A 45 -5.29 0.74 3.60
N LYS A 46 -6.54 0.59 4.05
CA LYS A 46 -6.89 -0.09 5.31
C LYS A 46 -6.55 -1.58 5.27
N GLN A 47 -6.87 -2.27 4.18
CA GLN A 47 -6.53 -3.68 3.98
C GLN A 47 -5.02 -3.88 3.93
N MET A 48 -4.29 -3.02 3.20
CA MET A 48 -2.84 -3.06 3.15
C MET A 48 -2.22 -2.81 4.54
N ALA A 49 -2.71 -1.83 5.29
CA ALA A 49 -2.25 -1.60 6.66
C ALA A 49 -2.48 -2.82 7.57
N THR A 50 -3.59 -3.52 7.39
CA THR A 50 -3.92 -4.76 8.14
C THR A 50 -2.99 -5.91 7.74
N LEU A 51 -2.75 -6.09 6.44
CA LEU A 51 -1.80 -7.07 5.92
C LEU A 51 -0.41 -6.83 6.48
N ILE A 52 0.09 -5.60 6.42
CA ILE A 52 1.41 -5.24 6.95
C ILE A 52 1.52 -5.51 8.45
N LYS A 53 0.49 -5.17 9.25
CA LYS A 53 0.47 -5.52 10.68
C LYS A 53 0.58 -7.03 10.89
N LYS A 54 -0.12 -7.84 10.09
CA LYS A 54 -0.03 -9.31 10.15
C LYS A 54 1.38 -9.78 9.82
N LEU A 55 1.98 -9.30 8.73
CA LEU A 55 3.35 -9.63 8.34
C LEU A 55 4.35 -9.24 9.43
N GLN A 56 4.23 -8.05 10.01
CA GLN A 56 5.10 -7.56 11.09
C GLN A 56 4.97 -8.40 12.36
N ARG A 57 3.75 -8.83 12.72
CA ARG A 57 3.51 -9.72 13.87
C ARG A 57 4.19 -11.07 13.69
N HIS A 58 4.18 -11.61 12.47
CA HIS A 58 4.86 -12.86 12.13
C HIS A 58 6.34 -12.68 11.79
N GLN A 59 6.86 -11.44 11.81
CA GLN A 59 8.25 -11.10 11.49
C GLN A 59 8.71 -11.62 10.12
N VAL A 60 7.82 -11.64 9.14
CA VAL A 60 8.11 -12.12 7.77
C VAL A 60 7.90 -11.01 6.76
N ASP A 61 8.72 -11.00 5.70
CA ASP A 61 8.63 -10.06 4.59
C ASP A 61 8.48 -10.82 3.25
N PRO A 62 7.31 -11.42 2.98
CA PRO A 62 7.06 -12.12 1.72
C PRO A 62 6.93 -11.18 0.51
N ILE A 63 6.79 -9.86 0.76
CA ILE A 63 6.67 -8.83 -0.29
C ILE A 63 8.03 -8.23 -0.69
N GLY A 64 9.12 -8.64 -0.03
CA GLY A 64 10.49 -8.33 -0.44
C GLY A 64 10.97 -6.91 -0.16
N LEU A 65 10.36 -6.16 0.77
CA LEU A 65 10.81 -4.80 1.11
C LEU A 65 12.28 -4.73 1.53
N GLY A 66 12.81 -5.78 2.16
CA GLY A 66 14.21 -5.86 2.58
C GLY A 66 15.17 -5.85 1.39
N LEU A 67 14.77 -6.47 0.27
CA LEU A 67 15.55 -6.46 -0.97
C LEU A 67 15.63 -5.05 -1.54
N TYR A 68 14.51 -4.32 -1.58
CA TYR A 68 14.48 -2.92 -2.03
C TYR A 68 15.30 -1.99 -1.13
N VAL A 69 15.17 -2.12 0.20
CA VAL A 69 15.95 -1.31 1.15
C VAL A 69 17.45 -1.59 0.99
N ARG A 70 17.85 -2.85 0.79
CA ARG A 70 19.25 -3.21 0.55
C ARG A 70 19.77 -2.63 -0.77
N ALA A 71 18.99 -2.70 -1.84
CA ALA A 71 19.40 -2.22 -3.17
C ALA A 71 19.55 -0.69 -3.23
N TYR A 72 18.56 0.05 -2.71
CA TYR A 72 18.52 1.52 -2.87
C TYR A 72 19.05 2.30 -1.65
N HIS A 73 19.17 1.64 -0.49
CA HIS A 73 19.63 2.27 0.76
C HIS A 73 20.72 1.44 1.45
N TYR A 74 21.63 0.87 0.66
CA TYR A 74 22.67 -0.06 1.14
C TYR A 74 23.44 0.43 2.37
N ASN A 75 23.91 1.69 2.38
CA ASN A 75 24.64 2.25 3.53
C ASN A 75 23.80 2.24 4.82
N LYS A 76 22.50 2.57 4.72
CA LYS A 76 21.56 2.54 5.84
C LYS A 76 21.17 1.13 6.25
N TRP A 77 21.23 0.17 5.32
CA TRP A 77 20.96 -1.25 5.54
C TRP A 77 22.15 -1.98 6.19
N LYS A 78 23.38 -1.67 5.76
CA LYS A 78 24.62 -2.21 6.34
C LYS A 78 24.83 -1.72 7.77
N ALA A 79 24.53 -0.46 8.06
CA ALA A 79 24.71 0.14 9.38
C ALA A 79 23.77 -0.39 10.48
N ILE A 80 22.71 -1.15 10.13
CA ILE A 80 21.72 -1.59 11.13
C ILE A 80 22.24 -2.75 11.97
N ASN A 81 23.14 -3.56 11.39
CA ASN A 81 23.73 -4.75 12.00
C ASN A 81 22.71 -5.60 12.80
N LYS A 82 21.51 -5.79 12.24
CA LYS A 82 20.40 -6.56 12.83
C LYS A 82 19.68 -7.35 11.74
N PRO A 83 19.01 -8.47 12.10
CA PRO A 83 18.15 -9.19 11.18
C PRO A 83 17.11 -8.27 10.56
N TRP A 84 16.88 -8.41 9.24
CA TRP A 84 15.87 -7.62 8.53
C TRP A 84 14.48 -7.80 9.13
N THR A 85 14.12 -9.01 9.55
CA THR A 85 12.83 -9.38 10.15
C THR A 85 12.54 -8.56 11.42
N ASP A 86 13.55 -8.36 12.28
CA ASP A 86 13.45 -7.50 13.47
C ASP A 86 13.22 -6.03 13.13
N ILE A 87 13.89 -5.56 12.08
CA ILE A 87 13.80 -4.18 11.61
C ILE A 87 12.41 -3.96 11.01
N PHE A 88 11.96 -4.88 10.17
CA PHE A 88 10.65 -4.87 9.53
C PHE A 88 9.53 -4.83 10.58
N ALA A 89 9.59 -5.70 11.60
CA ALA A 89 8.60 -5.76 12.67
C ALA A 89 8.45 -4.45 13.48
N LYS A 90 9.50 -3.63 13.54
CA LYS A 90 9.54 -2.36 14.30
C LYS A 90 9.43 -1.10 13.41
N SER A 91 9.34 -1.28 12.10
CA SER A 91 9.28 -0.17 11.14
C SER A 91 7.87 0.42 11.05
N SER A 92 7.80 1.73 10.84
CA SER A 92 6.60 2.42 10.41
C SER A 92 6.51 2.30 8.89
N ILE A 93 5.61 1.47 8.40
CA ILE A 93 5.44 1.19 6.98
C ILE A 93 4.11 1.77 6.53
N ARG A 94 4.14 2.66 5.54
CA ARG A 94 2.95 3.31 4.97
C ARG A 94 2.86 3.01 3.48
N PHE A 95 1.73 2.47 3.07
CA PHE A 95 1.36 2.38 1.66
C PHE A 95 0.38 3.49 1.33
N THR A 96 0.54 4.06 0.14
CA THR A 96 -0.38 5.02 -0.43
C THR A 96 -0.79 4.53 -1.80
N LEU A 97 -2.02 4.08 -1.91
CA LEU A 97 -2.63 3.70 -3.17
C LEU A 97 -3.22 4.93 -3.87
N HIS A 98 -2.94 5.05 -5.16
CA HIS A 98 -3.61 5.96 -6.07
C HIS A 98 -4.37 5.15 -7.11
N VAL A 99 -5.68 5.32 -7.16
CA VAL A 99 -6.57 4.58 -8.06
C VAL A 99 -6.92 5.43 -9.27
N GLU A 100 -6.90 4.83 -10.44
CA GLU A 100 -7.40 5.42 -11.69
C GLU A 100 -8.45 4.49 -12.27
N ILE A 101 -9.65 5.02 -12.50
CA ILE A 101 -10.74 4.29 -13.16
C ILE A 101 -10.69 4.66 -14.64
N LYS A 102 -10.28 3.71 -15.47
CA LYS A 102 -10.10 3.94 -16.92
C LYS A 102 -11.43 3.85 -17.66
N ASN A 103 -12.27 2.86 -17.32
CA ASN A 103 -13.57 2.66 -17.96
C ASN A 103 -14.64 2.29 -16.93
N ILE A 104 -15.90 2.63 -17.25
CA ILE A 104 -17.09 2.23 -16.50
C ILE A 104 -18.04 1.56 -17.50
N GLY A 105 -18.51 0.35 -17.17
CA GLY A 105 -19.30 -0.51 -18.04
C GLY A 105 -18.46 -1.58 -18.75
N VAL A 106 -19.13 -2.35 -19.62
CA VAL A 106 -18.48 -3.39 -20.43
C VAL A 106 -17.66 -2.71 -21.52
N VAL A 107 -16.34 -2.92 -21.48
CA VAL A 107 -15.45 -2.56 -22.59
C VAL A 107 -15.76 -3.53 -23.73
N LYS A 108 -16.26 -3.02 -24.86
CA LYS A 108 -16.39 -3.80 -26.10
C LYS A 108 -15.02 -4.02 -26.74
#